data_AF-A0A3P7PNA9-F1
#
_entry.id   AF-A0A3P7PNA9-F1
#
_cell.length_a   1.000
_cell.length_b   1.000
_cell.length_c   1.000
_cell.angle_alpha   90.00
_cell.angle_beta   90.00
_cell.angle_gamma   90.00
#
_symmetry.space_group_name_H-M   'P 1'
#
loop_
_entity.id
_entity.type
_entity.pdbx_description
1 polymer ?
#
loop_
_entity_poly.entity_id
_entity_poly.type
_entity_poly.pdbx_seq_one_letter_code
_entity_poly.pdbx_strand_id
1 'polypeptide(L)'
;MYSLLFTVICFWCVTVTAAAPPILLPTPKGPYEEKLVEYGAYNGTVLQGLLVYHKSIFPKKATPAVIVFHAFTGRTEFENQKARDLAKTKIKMSRLELGYVAFAADVYGKGVATNDTNANFAIMGQLLAERTTTLQRRVRDAWNYVKSLSYVKDQKIGCTGYCFGGLTCLDLARFDVGLQAAVSFHGTLTNYPGNNASIGASVQAHHGDIDPHTTNQNVSDTVHSNPTISCIRYVMHESTLQAAEFLDEMRARQADWHFTSYADAQHAFTVPCREILAGAANWGIPGAAYNEKADKRAHRAMEGFLAEKLLN
;
A
#
# COMPACT_ATOMS: atom_id res chain seq x y z
N MET A 1 66.96 -1.50 -13.37
CA MET A 1 65.74 -2.30 -13.61
C MET A 1 64.55 -1.43 -13.22
N TYR A 2 63.75 -1.00 -14.20
CA TYR A 2 62.58 -0.15 -14.00
C TYR A 2 61.42 -0.96 -13.41
N SER A 3 60.78 -0.44 -12.35
CA SER A 3 59.58 -1.03 -11.75
C SER A 3 58.34 -0.37 -12.37
N LEU A 4 57.55 -1.13 -13.16
CA LEU A 4 56.24 -0.70 -13.64
C LEU A 4 55.19 -0.99 -12.57
N LEU A 5 54.54 0.05 -12.04
CA LEU A 5 53.27 -0.10 -11.32
C LEU A 5 52.14 -0.30 -12.33
N PHE A 6 51.46 -1.44 -12.24
CA PHE A 6 50.16 -1.67 -12.90
C PHE A 6 49.05 -1.14 -12.00
N THR A 7 48.41 -0.04 -12.41
CA THR A 7 47.17 0.44 -11.81
C THR A 7 46.00 -0.34 -12.39
N VAL A 8 45.36 -1.19 -11.57
CA VAL A 8 44.11 -1.88 -11.94
C VAL A 8 42.97 -0.87 -11.84
N ILE A 9 42.53 -0.34 -12.98
CA ILE A 9 41.30 0.47 -13.06
C ILE A 9 40.12 -0.50 -13.06
N CYS A 10 39.45 -0.61 -11.91
CA CYS A 10 38.23 -1.39 -11.75
C CYS A 10 37.08 -0.63 -12.44
N PHE A 11 36.71 -1.05 -13.65
CA PHE A 11 35.49 -0.58 -14.31
C PHE A 11 34.28 -1.21 -13.63
N TRP A 12 33.64 -0.47 -12.72
CA TRP A 12 32.29 -0.78 -12.28
C TRP A 12 31.34 -0.53 -13.45
N CYS A 13 30.88 -1.61 -14.09
CA CYS A 13 29.84 -1.55 -15.11
C CYS A 13 28.53 -1.19 -14.40
N VAL A 14 28.17 0.09 -14.39
CA VAL A 14 26.83 0.54 -13.99
C VAL A 14 25.89 0.10 -15.10
N THR A 15 25.25 -1.06 -14.92
CA THR A 15 24.10 -1.43 -15.75
C THR A 15 23.00 -0.42 -15.46
N VAL A 16 22.81 0.54 -16.36
CA VAL A 16 21.67 1.46 -16.33
C VAL A 16 20.43 0.62 -16.59
N THR A 17 19.73 0.23 -15.53
CA THR A 17 18.38 -0.32 -15.65
C THR A 17 17.48 0.75 -16.23
N ALA A 18 16.90 0.50 -17.40
CA ALA A 18 16.02 1.46 -18.05
C ALA A 18 14.83 1.77 -17.13
N ALA A 19 14.55 3.05 -16.91
CA ALA A 19 13.35 3.48 -16.20
C ALA A 19 12.10 2.92 -16.91
N ALA A 20 11.08 2.55 -16.13
CA ALA A 20 9.80 2.16 -16.72
C ALA A 20 9.29 3.27 -17.65
N PRO A 21 8.70 2.95 -18.81
CA PRO A 21 8.18 3.96 -19.73
C PRO A 21 7.17 4.85 -18.99
N PRO A 22 7.14 6.16 -19.29
CA PRO A 22 6.20 7.07 -18.64
C PRO A 22 4.77 6.57 -18.88
N ILE A 23 4.00 6.46 -17.80
CA ILE A 23 2.58 6.08 -17.87
C ILE A 23 1.85 7.19 -18.62
N LEU A 24 1.58 6.95 -19.91
CA LEU A 24 0.77 7.82 -20.75
C LEU A 24 -0.66 7.78 -20.22
N LEU A 25 -1.15 8.92 -19.72
CA LEU A 25 -2.56 9.03 -19.39
C LEU A 25 -3.38 8.95 -20.69
N PRO A 26 -4.41 8.11 -20.76
CA PRO A 26 -5.39 8.23 -21.82
C PRO A 26 -6.04 9.62 -21.74
N THR A 27 -6.32 10.25 -22.88
CA THR A 27 -7.02 11.54 -22.90
C THR A 27 -8.36 11.38 -22.17
N PRO A 28 -8.68 12.20 -21.13
CA PRO A 28 -9.89 12.00 -20.34
C PRO A 28 -11.15 12.14 -21.22
N LYS A 29 -11.78 11.02 -21.58
CA LYS A 29 -13.09 10.99 -22.21
C LYS A 29 -14.15 10.86 -21.11
N GLY A 30 -15.01 11.86 -20.96
CA GLY A 30 -16.15 11.82 -20.02
C GLY A 30 -16.05 12.81 -18.85
N PRO A 31 -16.86 12.61 -17.80
CA PRO A 31 -17.06 13.59 -16.74
C PRO A 31 -15.96 13.59 -15.68
N TYR A 32 -14.96 12.72 -15.81
CA TYR A 32 -13.83 12.61 -14.90
C TYR A 32 -12.62 13.41 -15.40
N GLU A 33 -11.84 13.90 -14.46
CA GLU A 33 -10.55 14.52 -14.69
C GLU A 33 -9.46 13.63 -14.09
N GLU A 34 -8.38 13.45 -14.85
CA GLU A 34 -7.23 12.63 -14.49
C GLU A 34 -5.96 13.46 -14.69
N LYS A 35 -5.16 13.60 -13.64
CA LYS A 35 -3.95 14.45 -13.65
C LYS A 35 -2.79 13.76 -12.96
N LEU A 36 -1.64 13.75 -13.63
CA LEU A 36 -0.37 13.52 -12.94
C LEU A 36 -0.02 14.79 -12.16
N VAL A 37 0.24 14.62 -10.88
CA VAL A 37 0.53 15.72 -9.96
C VAL A 37 1.80 15.39 -9.19
N GLU A 38 2.71 16.34 -9.17
CA GLU A 38 3.91 16.24 -8.34
C GLU A 38 3.57 16.69 -6.92
N TYR A 39 4.10 15.97 -5.95
CA TYR A 39 3.86 16.23 -4.54
C TYR A 39 5.06 15.80 -3.72
N GLY A 40 5.32 16.51 -2.64
CA GLY A 40 6.50 16.26 -1.81
C GLY A 40 7.82 16.48 -2.55
N ALA A 41 8.85 16.81 -1.78
CA ALA A 41 10.21 16.77 -2.27
C ALA A 41 11.10 16.52 -1.04
N TYR A 42 11.84 15.42 -1.06
CA TYR A 42 12.78 15.09 0.00
C TYR A 42 14.04 14.47 -0.57
N ASN A 43 15.20 14.97 -0.13
CA ASN A 43 16.52 14.56 -0.63
C ASN A 43 16.61 14.50 -2.16
N GLY A 44 16.04 15.50 -2.85
CA GLY A 44 16.03 15.58 -4.31
C GLY A 44 15.07 14.62 -5.02
N THR A 45 14.36 13.74 -4.30
CA THR A 45 13.30 12.91 -4.90
C THR A 45 11.97 13.64 -4.89
N VAL A 46 11.42 13.88 -6.07
CA VAL A 46 10.04 14.37 -6.28
C VAL A 46 9.11 13.17 -6.45
N LEU A 47 7.95 13.17 -5.78
CA LEU A 47 6.94 12.12 -5.95
C LEU A 47 5.90 12.54 -7.00
N GLN A 48 5.31 11.58 -7.71
CA GLN A 48 4.28 11.87 -8.71
C GLN A 48 3.11 10.88 -8.68
N GLY A 49 1.95 11.38 -8.27
CA GLY A 49 0.74 10.58 -8.16
C GLY A 49 -0.23 10.84 -9.31
N LEU A 50 -1.24 9.97 -9.42
CA LEU A 50 -2.40 10.20 -10.29
C LEU A 50 -3.59 10.64 -9.43
N LEU A 51 -4.06 11.86 -9.67
CA LEU A 51 -5.27 12.40 -9.10
C LEU A 51 -6.44 12.17 -10.05
N VAL A 52 -7.53 11.59 -9.54
CA VAL A 52 -8.76 11.30 -10.29
C VAL A 52 -9.98 11.79 -9.53
N TYR A 53 -10.86 12.53 -10.20
CA TYR A 53 -12.14 12.97 -9.63
C TYR A 53 -13.18 13.34 -10.69
N HIS A 54 -14.44 13.45 -10.29
CA HIS A 54 -15.53 13.91 -11.17
C HIS A 54 -15.53 15.44 -11.29
N LYS A 55 -15.58 16.01 -12.50
CA LYS A 55 -15.47 17.47 -12.75
C LYS A 55 -16.51 18.33 -12.02
N SER A 56 -17.67 17.76 -11.71
CA SER A 56 -18.74 18.42 -10.95
C SER A 56 -18.52 18.51 -9.43
N ILE A 57 -17.35 18.11 -8.89
CA ILE A 57 -17.05 18.30 -7.46
C ILE A 57 -16.86 19.78 -7.07
N PHE A 58 -16.48 20.64 -8.02
CA PHE A 58 -16.27 22.05 -7.76
C PHE A 58 -17.60 22.81 -7.61
N PRO A 59 -17.71 23.82 -6.72
CA PRO A 59 -16.70 24.35 -5.80
C PRO A 59 -16.82 23.79 -4.36
N LYS A 60 -17.33 22.57 -4.17
CA LYS A 60 -17.76 22.11 -2.84
C LYS A 60 -16.59 21.53 -2.02
N LYS A 61 -16.19 22.21 -0.94
CA LYS A 61 -15.40 21.63 0.16
C LYS A 61 -16.24 20.63 0.94
N ALA A 62 -16.51 19.48 0.34
CA ALA A 62 -17.35 18.44 0.93
C ALA A 62 -17.02 17.03 0.45
N THR A 63 -16.04 16.85 -0.44
CA THR A 63 -15.84 15.56 -1.12
C THR A 63 -14.88 14.69 -0.29
N PRO A 64 -15.24 13.43 0.01
CA PRO A 64 -14.35 12.48 0.64
C PRO A 64 -13.21 12.12 -0.31
N ALA A 65 -12.06 11.77 0.25
CA ALA A 65 -10.90 11.38 -0.53
C ALA A 65 -10.36 10.02 -0.09
N VAL A 66 -9.77 9.29 -1.05
CA VAL A 66 -9.13 8.00 -0.81
C VAL A 66 -7.76 7.99 -1.47
N ILE A 67 -6.72 7.76 -0.66
CA ILE A 67 -5.35 7.56 -1.13
C ILE A 67 -5.16 6.07 -1.46
N VAL A 68 -4.60 5.75 -2.61
CA VAL A 68 -4.25 4.37 -3.03
C VAL A 68 -2.73 4.24 -3.01
N PHE A 69 -2.21 3.36 -2.16
CA PHE A 69 -0.78 3.05 -2.08
C PHE A 69 -0.44 1.78 -2.85
N HIS A 70 0.68 1.83 -3.57
CA HIS A 70 1.09 0.81 -4.53
C HIS A 70 1.81 -0.40 -3.92
N ALA A 71 1.81 -1.51 -4.64
CA ALA A 71 2.58 -2.71 -4.31
C ALA A 71 4.09 -2.52 -4.56
N PHE A 72 4.88 -3.61 -4.47
CA PHE A 72 6.34 -3.56 -4.61
C PHE A 72 6.82 -3.01 -5.98
N THR A 73 5.97 -2.99 -7.00
CA THR A 73 6.29 -2.55 -8.37
C THR A 73 6.32 -1.03 -8.56
N GLY A 74 6.08 -0.24 -7.52
CA GLY A 74 5.80 1.18 -7.69
C GLY A 74 4.37 1.43 -8.19
N ARG A 75 3.99 2.70 -8.40
CA ARG A 75 2.67 3.07 -8.92
C ARG A 75 2.54 2.62 -10.38
N THR A 76 1.64 1.66 -10.63
CA THR A 76 1.36 1.12 -11.97
C THR A 76 -0.04 1.48 -12.44
N GLU A 77 -0.44 0.92 -13.58
CA GLU A 77 -1.82 1.02 -14.08
C GLU A 77 -2.83 0.34 -13.15
N PHE A 78 -2.42 -0.65 -12.35
CA PHE A 78 -3.30 -1.27 -11.35
C PHE A 78 -3.80 -0.25 -10.33
N GLU A 79 -2.90 0.50 -9.69
CA GLU A 79 -3.28 1.52 -8.70
C GLU A 79 -4.04 2.67 -9.34
N ASN A 80 -3.66 3.07 -10.56
CA ASN A 80 -4.37 4.10 -11.31
C ASN A 80 -5.81 3.67 -11.61
N GLN A 81 -6.01 2.40 -11.96
CA GLN A 81 -7.34 1.86 -12.19
C GLN A 81 -8.15 1.81 -10.90
N LYS A 82 -7.56 1.43 -9.76
CA LYS A 82 -8.24 1.52 -8.45
C LYS A 82 -8.65 2.95 -8.11
N ALA A 83 -7.81 3.95 -8.40
CA ALA A 83 -8.17 5.35 -8.22
C ALA A 83 -9.34 5.75 -9.16
N ARG A 84 -9.33 5.31 -10.42
CA ARG A 84 -10.45 5.52 -11.34
C ARG A 84 -11.75 4.86 -10.84
N ASP A 85 -11.68 3.66 -10.32
CA ASP A 85 -12.84 2.93 -9.80
C ASP A 85 -13.44 3.66 -8.59
N LEU A 86 -12.61 4.11 -7.65
CA LEU A 86 -13.03 4.90 -6.49
C LEU A 86 -13.67 6.25 -6.89
N ALA A 87 -13.09 6.92 -7.89
CA ALA A 87 -13.68 8.16 -8.40
C ALA A 87 -15.02 7.91 -9.11
N LYS A 88 -15.21 6.72 -9.68
CA LYS A 88 -16.44 6.29 -10.37
C LYS A 88 -17.47 5.65 -9.45
N THR A 89 -17.13 5.32 -8.21
CA THR A 89 -18.07 4.77 -7.24
C THR A 89 -19.28 5.69 -7.13
N LYS A 90 -20.48 5.13 -7.34
CA LYS A 90 -21.72 5.90 -7.28
C LYS A 90 -22.09 6.16 -5.84
N ILE A 91 -21.63 7.28 -5.32
CA ILE A 91 -21.93 7.69 -3.96
C ILE A 91 -22.98 8.78 -3.97
N LYS A 92 -24.09 8.53 -3.28
CA LYS A 92 -25.14 9.53 -3.07
C LYS A 92 -24.72 10.48 -1.94
N MET A 93 -23.99 11.52 -2.28
CA MET A 93 -23.61 12.57 -1.33
C MET A 93 -24.66 13.69 -1.19
N SER A 94 -25.64 13.77 -2.11
CA SER A 94 -26.86 14.61 -2.02
C SER A 94 -27.84 14.29 -3.18
N ARG A 95 -28.18 15.28 -4.04
CA ARG A 95 -28.89 15.14 -5.33
C ARG A 95 -27.94 14.74 -6.49
N LEU A 96 -26.66 14.59 -6.20
CA LEU A 96 -25.62 14.18 -7.18
C LEU A 96 -25.02 12.84 -6.76
N GLU A 97 -24.75 11.98 -7.75
CA GLU A 97 -23.96 10.75 -7.61
C GLU A 97 -22.50 11.08 -7.99
N LEU A 98 -21.66 11.38 -6.99
CA LEU A 98 -20.23 11.70 -7.21
C LEU A 98 -19.39 10.72 -6.41
N GLY A 99 -18.34 10.14 -7.00
CA GLY A 99 -17.41 9.29 -6.26
C GLY A 99 -16.40 10.06 -5.43
N TYR A 100 -15.36 9.36 -4.97
CA TYR A 100 -14.27 9.93 -4.17
C TYR A 100 -13.36 10.85 -5.00
N VAL A 101 -12.68 11.78 -4.32
CA VAL A 101 -11.38 12.27 -4.83
C VAL A 101 -10.36 11.16 -4.59
N ALA A 102 -9.90 10.51 -5.65
CA ALA A 102 -9.00 9.38 -5.54
C ALA A 102 -7.58 9.77 -5.94
N PHE A 103 -6.60 9.31 -5.17
CA PHE A 103 -5.20 9.65 -5.40
C PHE A 103 -4.30 8.41 -5.34
N ALA A 104 -3.84 7.93 -6.50
CA ALA A 104 -2.83 6.88 -6.55
C ALA A 104 -1.45 7.50 -6.29
N ALA A 105 -0.92 7.28 -5.10
CA ALA A 105 0.36 7.81 -4.65
C ALA A 105 1.53 7.00 -5.25
N ASP A 106 2.64 7.67 -5.54
CA ASP A 106 3.93 7.06 -5.90
C ASP A 106 4.92 7.30 -4.75
N VAL A 107 5.14 6.28 -3.94
CA VAL A 107 6.02 6.34 -2.77
C VAL A 107 7.48 6.08 -3.15
N TYR A 108 7.75 5.52 -4.34
CA TYR A 108 9.13 5.32 -4.83
C TYR A 108 9.72 6.60 -5.38
N GLY A 109 8.88 7.44 -5.99
CA GLY A 109 9.26 8.70 -6.58
C GLY A 109 9.25 8.66 -8.10
N LYS A 110 9.09 9.84 -8.69
CA LYS A 110 8.87 10.01 -10.12
C LYS A 110 9.98 9.36 -10.94
N GLY A 111 9.62 8.31 -11.69
CA GLY A 111 10.55 7.60 -12.57
C GLY A 111 11.54 6.66 -11.87
N VAL A 112 11.34 6.39 -10.56
CA VAL A 112 12.22 5.50 -9.78
C VAL A 112 11.87 4.04 -9.98
N ALA A 113 10.57 3.71 -10.07
CA ALA A 113 10.13 2.34 -10.35
C ALA A 113 10.65 1.86 -11.70
N THR A 114 11.03 0.58 -11.76
CA THR A 114 11.61 -0.04 -12.97
C THR A 114 10.72 -1.17 -13.48
N ASN A 115 11.04 -1.73 -14.64
CA ASN A 115 10.43 -2.96 -15.13
C ASN A 115 11.11 -4.23 -14.60
N ASP A 116 12.15 -4.09 -13.77
CA ASP A 116 12.89 -5.20 -13.18
C ASP A 116 12.36 -5.51 -11.76
N THR A 117 12.00 -6.77 -11.55
CA THR A 117 11.41 -7.25 -10.29
C THR A 117 12.39 -7.14 -9.13
N ASN A 118 13.66 -7.49 -9.34
CA ASN A 118 14.69 -7.47 -8.29
C ASN A 118 15.06 -6.04 -7.90
N ALA A 119 15.16 -5.14 -8.88
CA ALA A 119 15.42 -3.72 -8.63
C ALA A 119 14.27 -3.09 -7.83
N ASN A 120 13.02 -3.41 -8.15
CA ASN A 120 11.86 -2.95 -7.39
C ASN A 120 11.82 -3.52 -5.95
N PHE A 121 12.21 -4.78 -5.75
CA PHE A 121 12.41 -5.32 -4.40
C PHE A 121 13.53 -4.62 -3.63
N ALA A 122 14.64 -4.25 -4.29
CA ALA A 122 15.72 -3.51 -3.66
C ALA A 122 15.28 -2.10 -3.23
N ILE A 123 14.52 -1.38 -4.07
CA ILE A 123 13.93 -0.08 -3.74
C ILE A 123 12.97 -0.21 -2.53
N MET A 124 12.09 -1.21 -2.56
CA MET A 124 11.18 -1.51 -1.46
C MET A 124 11.96 -1.77 -0.15
N GLY A 125 12.96 -2.64 -0.21
CA GLY A 125 13.78 -3.04 0.92
C GLY A 125 14.51 -1.84 1.55
N GLN A 126 15.05 -0.94 0.74
CA GLN A 126 15.65 0.29 1.23
C GLN A 126 14.62 1.18 1.95
N LEU A 127 13.44 1.38 1.36
CA LEU A 127 12.39 2.18 2.01
C LEU A 127 11.89 1.55 3.31
N LEU A 128 11.84 0.22 3.41
CA LEU A 128 11.51 -0.49 4.65
C LEU A 128 12.63 -0.38 5.69
N ALA A 129 13.90 -0.40 5.29
CA ALA A 129 15.03 -0.11 6.19
C ALA A 129 14.99 1.33 6.71
N GLU A 130 14.50 2.25 5.87
CA GLU A 130 14.28 3.67 6.19
C GLU A 130 12.81 3.97 6.56
N ARG A 131 12.11 2.99 7.15
CA ARG A 131 10.66 3.08 7.46
C ARG A 131 10.32 4.30 8.31
N THR A 132 11.17 4.60 9.31
CA THR A 132 10.95 5.71 10.25
C THR A 132 11.47 7.06 9.80
N THR A 133 12.09 7.13 8.62
CA THR A 133 12.67 8.36 8.07
C THR A 133 12.08 8.64 6.68
N THR A 134 12.68 8.11 5.63
CA THR A 134 12.31 8.39 4.24
C THR A 134 10.89 7.92 3.94
N LEU A 135 10.54 6.68 4.28
CA LEU A 135 9.21 6.13 3.96
C LEU A 135 8.10 6.87 4.72
N GLN A 136 8.26 7.07 6.03
CA GLN A 136 7.32 7.86 6.84
C GLN A 136 7.04 9.21 6.18
N ARG A 137 8.08 9.91 5.75
CA ARG A 137 7.93 11.22 5.14
C ARG A 137 7.15 11.17 3.84
N ARG A 138 7.47 10.23 2.96
CA ARG A 138 6.80 10.08 1.65
C ARG A 138 5.32 9.70 1.79
N VAL A 139 4.99 8.86 2.77
CA VAL A 139 3.61 8.51 3.12
C VAL A 139 2.85 9.75 3.65
N ARG A 140 3.48 10.54 4.53
CA ARG A 140 2.91 11.81 5.02
C ARG A 140 2.77 12.87 3.93
N ASP A 141 3.68 12.91 2.95
CA ASP A 141 3.60 13.85 1.83
C ASP A 141 2.39 13.55 0.93
N ALA A 142 2.04 12.27 0.72
CA ALA A 142 0.80 11.89 0.02
C ALA A 142 -0.45 12.36 0.78
N TRP A 143 -0.47 12.17 2.10
CA TRP A 143 -1.54 12.68 2.97
C TRP A 143 -1.66 14.21 2.90
N ASN A 144 -0.55 14.92 3.07
CA ASN A 144 -0.50 16.38 3.07
C ASN A 144 -0.99 16.95 1.74
N TYR A 145 -0.61 16.34 0.62
CA TYR A 145 -1.09 16.71 -0.70
C TYR A 145 -2.62 16.60 -0.80
N VAL A 146 -3.19 15.44 -0.51
CA VAL A 146 -4.64 15.22 -0.60
C VAL A 146 -5.40 16.14 0.35
N LYS A 147 -4.91 16.32 1.58
CA LYS A 147 -5.52 17.23 2.56
C LYS A 147 -5.50 18.70 2.11
N SER A 148 -4.50 19.11 1.32
CA SER A 148 -4.38 20.49 0.83
C SER A 148 -5.37 20.85 -0.28
N LEU A 149 -6.03 19.86 -0.91
CA LEU A 149 -6.98 20.10 -1.98
C LEU A 149 -8.24 20.79 -1.44
N SER A 150 -8.54 22.00 -1.92
CA SER A 150 -9.60 22.87 -1.37
C SER A 150 -11.01 22.28 -1.41
N TYR A 151 -11.24 21.26 -2.24
CA TYR A 151 -12.52 20.56 -2.42
C TYR A 151 -12.60 19.22 -1.65
N VAL A 152 -11.51 18.79 -1.01
CA VAL A 152 -11.48 17.64 -0.11
C VAL A 152 -11.95 18.06 1.28
N LYS A 153 -12.80 17.24 1.92
CA LYS A 153 -13.18 17.45 3.32
C LYS A 153 -12.16 16.75 4.23
N ASP A 154 -11.42 17.52 5.01
CA ASP A 154 -10.35 17.06 5.90
C ASP A 154 -10.76 15.86 6.78
N GLN A 155 -12.00 15.85 7.29
CA GLN A 155 -12.52 14.78 8.16
C GLN A 155 -13.15 13.62 7.39
N LYS A 156 -12.89 13.47 6.09
CA LYS A 156 -13.41 12.38 5.25
C LYS A 156 -12.34 11.86 4.30
N ILE A 157 -11.12 11.69 4.82
CA ILE A 157 -10.00 11.12 4.08
C ILE A 157 -9.72 9.71 4.59
N GLY A 158 -9.63 8.75 3.67
CA GLY A 158 -9.18 7.39 3.94
C GLY A 158 -8.00 6.97 3.06
N CYS A 159 -7.46 5.79 3.31
CA CYS A 159 -6.50 5.14 2.43
C CYS A 159 -6.88 3.68 2.17
N THR A 160 -6.37 3.18 1.06
CA THR A 160 -6.28 1.75 0.77
C THR A 160 -4.90 1.44 0.21
N GLY A 161 -4.42 0.21 0.38
CA GLY A 161 -3.19 -0.22 -0.26
C GLY A 161 -3.01 -1.72 -0.32
N TYR A 162 -2.07 -2.15 -1.16
CA TYR A 162 -1.86 -3.55 -1.55
C TYR A 162 -0.41 -3.94 -1.31
N CYS A 163 -0.13 -5.09 -0.68
CA CYS A 163 1.24 -5.56 -0.39
C CYS A 163 2.02 -4.48 0.41
N PHE A 164 3.13 -3.96 -0.12
CA PHE A 164 3.85 -2.79 0.43
C PHE A 164 2.91 -1.61 0.71
N GLY A 165 1.94 -1.37 -0.17
CA GLY A 165 0.91 -0.35 -0.02
C GLY A 165 -0.02 -0.60 1.17
N GLY A 166 -0.27 -1.86 1.52
CA GLY A 166 -1.05 -2.22 2.70
C GLY A 166 -0.32 -1.82 3.98
N LEU A 167 0.99 -2.08 4.05
CA LEU A 167 1.84 -1.60 5.15
C LEU A 167 1.84 -0.07 5.23
N THR A 168 2.01 0.63 4.11
CA THR A 168 2.04 2.11 4.13
C THR A 168 0.69 2.72 4.51
N CYS A 169 -0.43 2.11 4.13
CA CYS A 169 -1.76 2.52 4.58
C CYS A 169 -1.95 2.31 6.09
N LEU A 170 -1.52 1.16 6.63
CA LEU A 170 -1.52 0.92 8.08
C LEU A 170 -0.61 1.91 8.80
N ASP A 171 0.58 2.21 8.26
CA ASP A 171 1.48 3.21 8.85
C ASP A 171 0.84 4.60 8.90
N LEU A 172 0.13 5.00 7.85
CA LEU A 172 -0.61 6.26 7.87
C LEU A 172 -1.68 6.30 8.96
N ALA A 173 -2.38 5.18 9.21
CA ALA A 173 -3.31 5.06 10.33
C ALA A 173 -2.57 5.17 11.68
N ARG A 174 -1.42 4.49 11.82
CA ARG A 174 -0.58 4.52 13.02
C ARG A 174 0.02 5.90 13.30
N PHE A 175 0.15 6.76 12.28
CA PHE A 175 0.62 8.14 12.42
C PHE A 175 -0.40 9.09 13.04
N ASP A 176 -1.65 8.65 13.18
CA ASP A 176 -2.77 9.37 13.80
C ASP A 176 -2.95 10.81 13.27
N VAL A 177 -2.82 10.97 11.95
CA VAL A 177 -2.86 12.29 11.29
C VAL A 177 -4.27 12.86 11.09
N GLY A 178 -5.30 12.19 11.62
CA GLY A 178 -6.72 12.47 11.36
C GLY A 178 -7.33 11.67 10.20
N LEU A 179 -6.66 10.61 9.75
CA LEU A 179 -7.23 9.65 8.79
C LEU A 179 -8.48 8.98 9.39
N GLN A 180 -9.51 8.76 8.59
CA GLN A 180 -10.78 8.18 9.09
C GLN A 180 -10.91 6.68 8.82
N ALA A 181 -10.32 6.20 7.71
CA ALA A 181 -10.40 4.80 7.32
C ALA A 181 -9.10 4.35 6.67
N ALA A 182 -8.60 3.18 7.06
CA ALA A 182 -7.44 2.54 6.44
C ALA A 182 -7.81 1.11 6.03
N VAL A 183 -7.63 0.78 4.74
CA VAL A 183 -7.91 -0.55 4.20
C VAL A 183 -6.63 -1.20 3.66
N SER A 184 -6.18 -2.26 4.31
CA SER A 184 -4.99 -3.01 3.91
C SER A 184 -5.38 -4.30 3.20
N PHE A 185 -4.80 -4.55 2.04
CA PHE A 185 -4.91 -5.83 1.33
C PHE A 185 -3.55 -6.50 1.31
N HIS A 186 -3.48 -7.72 1.87
CA HIS A 186 -2.27 -8.56 1.94
C HIS A 186 -1.02 -7.75 2.31
N GLY A 187 -1.18 -6.74 3.16
CA GLY A 187 -0.08 -5.92 3.63
C GLY A 187 0.72 -6.63 4.71
N THR A 188 2.00 -6.32 4.80
CA THR A 188 2.80 -6.66 5.99
C THR A 188 2.19 -5.97 7.21
N LEU A 189 1.90 -6.76 8.26
CA LEU A 189 1.11 -6.29 9.40
C LEU A 189 1.96 -5.79 10.56
N THR A 190 3.29 -5.90 10.45
CA THR A 190 4.24 -5.53 11.50
C THR A 190 4.00 -4.10 12.02
N ASN A 191 4.09 -3.96 13.35
CA ASN A 191 3.92 -2.68 14.03
C ASN A 191 4.97 -1.65 13.53
N TYR A 192 4.62 -0.38 13.61
CA TYR A 192 5.52 0.70 13.25
C TYR A 192 6.57 0.93 14.35
N PRO A 193 7.88 0.92 14.05
CA PRO A 193 8.92 1.02 15.07
C PRO A 193 8.85 2.33 15.87
N GLY A 194 8.91 2.22 17.20
CA GLY A 194 9.01 3.37 18.11
C GLY A 194 7.75 4.25 18.20
N ASN A 195 6.60 3.79 17.71
CA ASN A 195 5.34 4.53 17.78
C ASN A 195 4.25 3.74 18.50
N ASN A 196 3.82 4.26 19.65
CA ASN A 196 2.70 3.72 20.43
C ASN A 196 1.53 4.71 20.53
N ALA A 197 1.42 5.66 19.60
CA ALA A 197 0.31 6.61 19.57
C ALA A 197 -1.05 5.90 19.50
N SER A 198 -2.16 6.61 19.74
CA SER A 198 -3.49 6.12 19.39
C SER A 198 -3.60 5.82 17.88
N ILE A 199 -4.62 5.05 17.51
CA ILE A 199 -5.06 4.93 16.11
C ILE A 199 -6.49 5.46 16.06
N GLY A 200 -6.67 6.72 15.66
CA GLY A 200 -7.99 7.33 15.50
C GLY A 200 -8.74 6.88 14.25
N ALA A 201 -8.03 6.32 13.26
CA ALA A 201 -8.65 5.77 12.06
C ALA A 201 -9.30 4.40 12.32
N SER A 202 -10.44 4.14 11.70
CA SER A 202 -10.94 2.76 11.63
C SER A 202 -10.09 1.94 10.65
N VAL A 203 -9.75 0.71 10.99
CA VAL A 203 -8.86 -0.16 10.20
C VAL A 203 -9.58 -1.40 9.68
N GLN A 204 -9.50 -1.68 8.39
CA GLN A 204 -9.93 -2.94 7.80
C GLN A 204 -8.72 -3.65 7.15
N ALA A 205 -8.40 -4.85 7.60
CA ALA A 205 -7.29 -5.64 7.09
C ALA A 205 -7.80 -6.94 6.43
N HIS A 206 -7.46 -7.11 5.16
CA HIS A 206 -7.78 -8.28 4.33
C HIS A 206 -6.53 -9.13 4.14
N HIS A 207 -6.51 -10.34 4.67
CA HIS A 207 -5.34 -11.20 4.74
C HIS A 207 -5.56 -12.54 4.03
N GLY A 208 -4.54 -13.05 3.35
CA GLY A 208 -4.59 -14.38 2.74
C GLY A 208 -4.30 -15.44 3.81
N ASP A 209 -5.14 -16.46 3.91
CA ASP A 209 -5.01 -17.49 4.96
C ASP A 209 -3.70 -18.29 4.88
N ILE A 210 -3.16 -18.42 3.67
CA ILE A 210 -1.92 -19.14 3.37
C ILE A 210 -0.85 -18.22 2.79
N ASP A 211 -0.88 -16.94 3.14
CA ASP A 211 0.16 -15.96 2.75
C ASP A 211 1.48 -16.27 3.49
N PRO A 212 2.55 -16.67 2.77
CA PRO A 212 3.81 -17.02 3.41
C PRO A 212 4.70 -15.78 3.67
N HIS A 213 4.32 -14.59 3.20
CA HIS A 213 5.11 -13.36 3.31
C HIS A 213 4.77 -12.53 4.55
N THR A 214 3.79 -12.97 5.34
CA THR A 214 3.51 -12.47 6.70
C THR A 214 4.07 -13.38 7.79
N THR A 215 4.97 -14.30 7.41
CA THR A 215 5.78 -15.08 8.34
C THR A 215 6.94 -14.20 8.82
N ASN A 216 7.11 -14.03 10.13
CA ASN A 216 8.31 -13.38 10.66
C ASN A 216 9.51 -14.33 10.42
N GLN A 217 10.33 -14.08 9.39
CA GLN A 217 11.55 -14.87 9.11
C GLN A 217 12.62 -14.85 10.22
N ASN A 218 12.35 -14.24 11.38
CA ASN A 218 13.27 -14.14 12.51
C ASN A 218 12.70 -14.71 13.81
N VAL A 219 11.99 -15.84 13.76
CA VAL A 219 11.94 -16.73 14.93
C VAL A 219 12.94 -17.84 14.68
N SER A 220 14.22 -17.57 14.96
CA SER A 220 15.15 -18.68 15.24
C SER A 220 14.50 -19.53 16.33
N ASP A 221 14.42 -20.83 16.10
CA ASP A 221 13.89 -21.90 16.96
C ASP A 221 14.35 -21.85 18.43
N THR A 222 14.04 -20.78 19.16
CA THR A 222 14.30 -20.69 20.59
C THR A 222 13.09 -21.27 21.28
N VAL A 223 12.96 -22.58 21.12
CA VAL A 223 12.14 -23.42 21.98
C VAL A 223 12.73 -23.30 23.38
N HIS A 224 12.22 -22.38 24.19
CA HIS A 224 12.29 -22.55 25.62
C HIS A 224 11.36 -23.73 25.96
N SER A 225 11.96 -24.89 26.15
CA SER A 225 11.33 -26.06 26.76
C SER A 225 11.02 -25.72 28.22
N ASN A 226 9.86 -25.13 28.47
CA ASN A 226 9.26 -25.15 29.79
C ASN A 226 8.48 -26.48 29.93
N PRO A 227 8.95 -27.44 30.73
CA PRO A 227 8.40 -28.80 30.77
C PRO A 227 7.05 -28.92 31.50
N THR A 228 6.42 -27.81 31.92
CA THR A 228 5.20 -27.83 32.74
C THR A 228 3.91 -27.48 32.00
N ILE A 229 3.95 -27.12 30.71
CA ILE A 229 2.74 -26.84 29.91
C ILE A 229 2.59 -27.90 28.81
N SER A 230 1.98 -29.04 29.16
CA SER A 230 1.66 -30.13 28.23
C SER A 230 0.21 -30.08 27.73
N CYS A 231 -0.30 -28.90 27.41
CA CYS A 231 -1.64 -28.75 26.84
C CYS A 231 -1.56 -27.90 25.56
N ILE A 232 -1.57 -28.59 24.42
CA ILE A 232 -1.84 -28.04 23.08
C ILE A 232 -0.81 -26.98 22.61
N ARG A 233 0.38 -27.44 22.19
CA ARG A 233 1.15 -26.69 21.18
C ARG A 233 0.47 -26.91 19.83
N TYR A 234 -0.51 -26.08 19.51
CA TYR A 234 -0.90 -25.88 18.12
C TYR A 234 0.32 -25.30 17.42
N VAL A 235 0.84 -25.99 16.41
CA VAL A 235 1.85 -25.43 15.51
C VAL A 235 1.15 -24.30 14.77
N MET A 236 1.21 -23.12 15.36
CA MET A 236 0.81 -21.86 14.75
C MET A 236 1.74 -21.68 13.55
N HIS A 237 1.25 -22.02 12.35
CA HIS A 237 1.94 -21.75 11.09
C HIS A 237 2.38 -20.27 11.10
N GLU A 238 3.63 -19.95 10.78
CA GLU A 238 4.26 -18.64 11.04
C GLU A 238 3.49 -17.43 10.46
N SER A 239 2.57 -17.62 9.50
CA SER A 239 1.67 -16.59 8.97
C SER A 239 0.68 -16.08 10.03
N THR A 240 0.47 -16.85 11.09
CA THR A 240 -0.38 -16.51 12.23
C THR A 240 0.26 -15.54 13.21
N LEU A 241 1.60 -15.39 13.23
CA LEU A 241 2.27 -14.56 14.24
C LEU A 241 2.08 -13.07 13.97
N GLN A 242 2.36 -12.59 12.74
CA GLN A 242 2.12 -11.18 12.41
C GLN A 242 0.66 -10.78 12.53
N ALA A 243 -0.26 -11.68 12.15
CA ALA A 243 -1.69 -11.45 12.34
C ALA A 243 -2.03 -11.31 13.83
N ALA A 244 -1.57 -12.23 14.67
CA ALA A 244 -1.79 -12.17 16.12
C ALA A 244 -1.20 -10.89 16.74
N GLU A 245 0.05 -10.55 16.43
CA GLU A 245 0.71 -9.32 16.89
C GLU A 245 -0.04 -8.06 16.45
N PHE A 246 -0.56 -8.04 15.22
CA PHE A 246 -1.39 -6.94 14.74
C PHE A 246 -2.70 -6.84 15.51
N LEU A 247 -3.39 -7.96 15.78
CA LEU A 247 -4.63 -7.93 16.57
C LEU A 247 -4.36 -7.42 18.00
N ASP A 248 -3.26 -7.84 18.61
CA ASP A 248 -2.85 -7.37 19.94
C ASP A 248 -2.47 -5.88 19.92
N GLU A 249 -1.77 -5.42 18.88
CA GLU A 249 -1.51 -3.99 18.66
C GLU A 249 -2.83 -3.19 18.59
N MET A 250 -3.78 -3.62 17.75
CA MET A 250 -5.05 -2.91 17.57
C MET A 250 -5.86 -2.84 18.88
N ARG A 251 -5.85 -3.91 19.68
CA ARG A 251 -6.47 -3.93 21.02
C ARG A 251 -5.75 -2.97 21.98
N ALA A 252 -4.43 -3.05 22.05
CA ALA A 252 -3.62 -2.24 22.95
C ALA A 252 -3.76 -0.73 22.67
N ARG A 253 -3.92 -0.37 21.39
CA ARG A 253 -4.09 1.01 20.93
C ARG A 253 -5.56 1.46 20.87
N GLN A 254 -6.49 0.60 21.30
CA GLN A 254 -7.94 0.84 21.31
C GLN A 254 -8.50 1.29 19.95
N ALA A 255 -7.96 0.74 18.86
CA ALA A 255 -8.42 1.04 17.51
C ALA A 255 -9.82 0.44 17.25
N ASP A 256 -10.59 1.07 16.36
CA ASP A 256 -11.74 0.42 15.71
C ASP A 256 -11.23 -0.42 14.53
N TRP A 257 -11.35 -1.74 14.57
CA TRP A 257 -10.75 -2.60 13.56
C TRP A 257 -11.58 -3.81 13.16
N HIS A 258 -11.39 -4.24 11.91
CA HIS A 258 -11.91 -5.49 11.35
C HIS A 258 -10.78 -6.20 10.60
N PHE A 259 -10.54 -7.46 10.95
CA PHE A 259 -9.61 -8.35 10.25
C PHE A 259 -10.37 -9.49 9.57
N THR A 260 -10.07 -9.77 8.30
CA THR A 260 -10.65 -10.89 7.56
C THR A 260 -9.55 -11.74 6.95
N SER A 261 -9.51 -13.03 7.30
CA SER A 261 -8.69 -14.04 6.62
C SER A 261 -9.50 -14.70 5.49
N TYR A 262 -8.90 -14.83 4.31
CA TYR A 262 -9.52 -15.44 3.14
C TYR A 262 -8.94 -16.83 2.88
N ALA A 263 -9.78 -17.85 3.05
CA ALA A 263 -9.41 -19.25 2.82
C ALA A 263 -8.77 -19.46 1.43
N ASP A 264 -7.68 -20.24 1.40
CA ASP A 264 -6.89 -20.59 0.22
C ASP A 264 -6.28 -19.39 -0.54
N ALA A 265 -6.35 -18.17 0.02
CA ALA A 265 -5.74 -17.00 -0.58
C ALA A 265 -4.28 -16.88 -0.12
N GLN A 266 -3.40 -16.69 -1.11
CA GLN A 266 -1.97 -16.40 -0.92
C GLN A 266 -1.74 -14.88 -0.88
N HIS A 267 -0.48 -14.44 -0.83
CA HIS A 267 -0.15 -13.04 -1.03
C HIS A 267 -0.65 -12.52 -2.38
N ALA A 268 -0.87 -11.22 -2.50
CA ALA A 268 -1.33 -10.57 -3.73
C ALA A 268 -2.65 -11.12 -4.31
N PHE A 269 -3.52 -11.72 -3.49
CA PHE A 269 -4.76 -12.36 -3.95
C PHE A 269 -5.74 -11.45 -4.69
N THR A 270 -5.59 -10.13 -4.58
CA THR A 270 -6.42 -9.11 -5.27
C THR A 270 -5.85 -8.63 -6.60
N VAL A 271 -4.65 -9.06 -6.98
CA VAL A 271 -3.98 -8.53 -8.17
C VAL A 271 -3.95 -9.60 -9.26
N PRO A 272 -4.59 -9.38 -10.42
CA PRO A 272 -4.56 -10.35 -11.51
C PRO A 272 -3.16 -10.44 -12.13
N CYS A 273 -2.68 -11.66 -12.43
CA CYS A 273 -1.33 -11.89 -12.98
C CYS A 273 -1.02 -11.07 -14.24
N ARG A 274 -2.03 -10.77 -15.08
CA ARG A 274 -1.88 -10.03 -16.34
C ARG A 274 -1.48 -8.56 -16.18
N GLU A 275 -1.63 -8.00 -14.98
CA GLU A 275 -1.45 -6.56 -14.75
C GLU A 275 -0.04 -6.20 -14.27
N ILE A 276 0.80 -7.20 -13.96
CA ILE A 276 2.17 -6.96 -13.45
C ILE A 276 3.27 -7.57 -14.33
N LEU A 277 3.09 -8.77 -14.90
CA LEU A 277 4.05 -9.34 -15.86
C LEU A 277 3.33 -10.19 -16.91
N ALA A 278 3.45 -9.81 -18.18
CA ALA A 278 2.85 -10.55 -19.29
C ALA A 278 3.51 -11.93 -19.45
N GLY A 279 2.89 -12.97 -18.87
CA GLY A 279 3.15 -14.38 -19.25
C GLY A 279 3.73 -15.32 -18.19
N ALA A 280 3.98 -14.87 -16.96
CA ALA A 280 4.42 -15.77 -15.87
C ALA A 280 3.23 -16.26 -15.03
N ALA A 281 3.13 -17.57 -14.81
CA ALA A 281 2.24 -18.12 -13.77
C ALA A 281 2.73 -17.66 -12.39
N ASN A 282 1.80 -17.23 -11.51
CA ASN A 282 2.09 -16.82 -10.15
C ASN A 282 3.26 -15.82 -10.03
N TRP A 283 3.32 -14.83 -10.93
CA TRP A 283 4.22 -13.69 -10.80
C TRP A 283 5.73 -14.02 -10.83
N GLY A 284 6.10 -15.30 -10.98
CA GLY A 284 7.44 -15.77 -10.63
C GLY A 284 7.81 -15.60 -9.14
N ILE A 285 6.84 -15.24 -8.28
CA ILE A 285 7.03 -14.99 -6.85
C ILE A 285 6.37 -16.13 -6.08
N PRO A 286 7.14 -17.02 -5.44
CA PRO A 286 6.59 -18.08 -4.60
C PRO A 286 5.66 -17.49 -3.53
N GLY A 287 4.47 -18.07 -3.35
CA GLY A 287 3.54 -17.60 -2.31
C GLY A 287 2.66 -16.41 -2.69
N ALA A 288 2.68 -15.96 -3.95
CA ALA A 288 1.81 -14.90 -4.46
C ALA A 288 0.93 -15.40 -5.61
N ALA A 289 -0.39 -15.32 -5.46
CA ALA A 289 -1.33 -15.82 -6.47
C ALA A 289 -2.69 -15.13 -6.39
N TYR A 290 -3.27 -14.83 -7.55
CA TYR A 290 -4.61 -14.25 -7.65
C TYR A 290 -5.68 -15.25 -7.18
N ASN A 291 -6.63 -14.79 -6.36
CA ASN A 291 -7.79 -15.57 -5.94
C ASN A 291 -9.06 -14.73 -6.16
N GLU A 292 -9.78 -15.00 -7.25
CA GLU A 292 -10.94 -14.24 -7.69
C GLU A 292 -12.05 -14.15 -6.62
N LYS A 293 -12.26 -15.24 -5.85
CA LYS A 293 -13.28 -15.27 -4.81
C LYS A 293 -12.89 -14.35 -3.64
N ALA A 294 -11.65 -14.42 -3.21
CA ALA A 294 -11.12 -13.56 -2.14
C ALA A 294 -11.12 -12.09 -2.58
N ASP A 295 -10.63 -11.79 -3.78
CA ASP A 295 -10.62 -10.44 -4.38
C ASP A 295 -12.03 -9.81 -4.39
N LYS A 296 -13.02 -10.50 -4.96
CA LYS A 296 -14.40 -10.00 -5.02
C LYS A 296 -15.01 -9.74 -3.65
N ARG A 297 -14.74 -10.59 -2.66
CA ARG A 297 -15.25 -10.44 -1.29
C ARG A 297 -14.57 -9.26 -0.59
N ALA A 298 -13.25 -9.19 -0.66
CA ALA A 298 -12.45 -8.15 -0.03
C ALA A 298 -12.75 -6.77 -0.63
N HIS A 299 -12.93 -6.69 -1.94
CA HIS A 299 -13.32 -5.47 -2.62
C HIS A 299 -14.70 -4.96 -2.16
N ARG A 300 -15.71 -5.82 -2.11
CA ARG A 300 -17.04 -5.44 -1.61
C ARG A 300 -17.01 -4.99 -0.14
N ALA A 301 -16.21 -5.65 0.69
CA ALA A 301 -16.03 -5.28 2.09
C ALA A 301 -15.37 -3.91 2.24
N MET A 302 -14.38 -3.59 1.40
CA MET A 302 -13.75 -2.27 1.33
C MET A 302 -14.75 -1.19 0.91
N GLU A 303 -15.55 -1.41 -0.13
CA GLU A 303 -16.55 -0.44 -0.58
C GLU A 303 -17.54 -0.09 0.55
N GLY A 304 -18.07 -1.11 1.24
CA GLY A 304 -18.97 -0.91 2.37
C GLY A 304 -18.32 -0.17 3.53
N PHE A 305 -17.07 -0.51 3.86
CA PHE A 305 -16.32 0.10 4.95
C PHE A 305 -15.95 1.57 4.67
N LEU A 306 -15.42 1.86 3.48
CA LEU A 306 -15.15 3.24 3.06
C LEU A 306 -16.43 4.06 2.99
N ALA A 307 -17.55 3.44 2.58
CA ALA A 307 -18.83 4.11 2.58
C ALA A 307 -19.28 4.47 4.00
N GLU A 308 -19.22 3.51 4.93
CA GLU A 308 -19.56 3.71 6.34
C GLU A 308 -18.76 4.86 6.96
N LYS A 309 -17.43 4.85 6.78
CA LYS A 309 -16.52 5.76 7.49
C LYS A 309 -16.36 7.13 6.84
N LEU A 310 -16.50 7.22 5.52
CA LEU A 310 -16.24 8.47 4.79
C LEU A 310 -17.52 9.19 4.37
N LEU A 311 -18.67 8.52 4.30
CA LEU A 311 -19.87 9.12 3.70
C LEU A 311 -20.92 9.55 4.72
N ASN A 312 -20.98 8.86 5.85
CA ASN A 312 -21.86 9.20 6.95
C ASN A 312 -21.39 10.44 7.73
#